data_AF-A0A5E4IVU4-F1
#
_entry.id   AF-A0A5E4IVU4-F1
#
_cell.length_a   1.000
_cell.length_b   1.000
_cell.length_c   1.000
_cell.angle_alpha   90.00
_cell.angle_beta   90.00
_cell.angle_gamma   90.00
#
_symmetry.space_group_name_H-M   'P 1'
#
loop_
_entity.id
_entity.type
_entity.pdbx_description
1 polymer ?
#
loop_
_entity_poly.entity_id
_entity_poly.type
_entity_poly.pdbx_seq_one_letter_code
_entity_poly.pdbx_strand_id
1 'polypeptide(L)'
;MSEFQVPGEQDSIDCHLQQLGMGTLICRAARQIGDDTTNEVKPEICFNCPAGKIFREIGCDAISPKIRIYGHSLSPFFNIETLFCNIRKRNTNIDYCRSCGLATAETTRQIVSTARGLFVEHEFYSAYQDIERAREAFRNGNFDNTITRSIACLESVMRVCHERLGQPTPSAKQVTDLWKSTRKILNFEELDPSGSTQSLLNSLYGVVSNLGGMRNELGDAHGRGVISPAISENIAELAINTASTLSTVIIRRFNQLKEIQHGDH
;
A
#
# COMPACT_ATOMS: atom_id res chain seq x y z
N MET A 1 -2.10 -17.74 -19.10
CA MET A 1 -2.28 -18.25 -17.72
C MET A 1 -1.04 -19.05 -17.40
N SER A 2 -0.03 -18.46 -16.75
CA SER A 2 1.12 -19.25 -16.31
C SER A 2 0.69 -20.17 -15.18
N GLU A 3 1.01 -21.45 -15.26
CA GLU A 3 0.86 -22.36 -14.13
C GLU A 3 1.62 -21.79 -12.94
N PHE A 4 0.90 -21.52 -11.85
CA PHE A 4 1.52 -21.06 -10.61
C PHE A 4 2.27 -22.24 -9.99
N GLN A 5 3.60 -22.21 -10.10
CA GLN A 5 4.49 -23.18 -9.49
C GLN A 5 4.36 -23.13 -7.97
N VAL A 6 4.29 -24.31 -7.32
CA VAL A 6 4.23 -24.39 -5.85
C VAL A 6 5.51 -23.75 -5.27
N PRO A 7 5.38 -22.79 -4.34
CA PRO A 7 6.52 -22.09 -3.78
C PRO A 7 7.40 -23.00 -2.91
N GLY A 8 8.70 -22.74 -2.92
CA GLY A 8 9.70 -23.41 -2.09
C GLY A 8 9.61 -23.03 -0.60
N GLU A 9 10.34 -23.75 0.25
CA GLU A 9 10.28 -23.58 1.72
C GLU A 9 10.75 -22.21 2.23
N GLN A 10 11.44 -21.41 1.39
CA GLN A 10 11.95 -20.08 1.74
C GLN A 10 11.20 -18.95 1.04
N ASP A 11 10.17 -19.25 0.25
CA ASP A 11 9.46 -18.23 -0.53
C ASP A 11 8.59 -17.35 0.39
N SER A 12 8.69 -16.04 0.19
CA SER A 12 7.78 -15.08 0.81
C SER A 12 6.40 -15.16 0.13
N ILE A 13 5.36 -15.44 0.91
CA ILE A 13 4.00 -15.60 0.40
C ILE A 13 3.16 -14.39 0.78
N ASP A 14 2.99 -13.44 -0.12
CA ASP A 14 2.26 -12.20 0.20
C ASP A 14 0.84 -12.50 0.77
N CYS A 15 0.56 -12.02 1.99
CA CYS A 15 -0.71 -12.20 2.69
C CYS A 15 -0.88 -11.15 3.81
N HIS A 16 -2.04 -10.49 3.85
CA HIS A 16 -2.36 -9.47 4.87
C HIS A 16 -2.43 -9.98 6.32
N LEU A 17 -2.54 -11.29 6.51
CA LEU A 17 -2.58 -11.93 7.84
C LEU A 17 -1.20 -12.39 8.31
N GLN A 18 -0.16 -12.26 7.49
CA GLN A 18 1.18 -12.64 7.87
C GLN A 18 1.90 -11.54 8.62
N GLN A 19 2.77 -11.95 9.54
CA GLN A 19 3.74 -11.11 10.20
C GLN A 19 5.11 -11.79 10.10
N LEU A 20 6.13 -11.04 9.70
CA LEU A 20 7.51 -11.51 9.74
C LEU A 20 7.99 -11.49 11.19
N GLY A 21 8.32 -12.65 11.75
CA GLY A 21 8.96 -12.77 13.07
C GLY A 21 10.28 -13.52 12.94
N MET A 22 11.42 -12.90 13.25
CA MET A 22 12.76 -13.50 13.35
C MET A 22 13.02 -14.78 12.50
N GLY A 23 12.79 -14.72 11.18
CA GLY A 23 13.06 -15.83 10.26
C GLY A 23 11.99 -16.93 10.17
N THR A 24 10.84 -16.79 10.83
CA THR A 24 9.69 -17.69 10.76
C THR A 24 8.44 -16.94 10.28
N LEU A 25 7.61 -17.62 9.48
CA LEU A 25 6.39 -17.07 8.93
C LEU A 25 5.25 -17.26 9.94
N ILE A 26 4.76 -16.15 10.51
CA ILE A 26 3.73 -16.16 11.55
C ILE A 26 2.37 -15.77 10.96
N CYS A 27 1.35 -16.60 11.15
CA CYS A 27 -0.03 -16.31 10.73
C CYS A 27 -0.88 -15.75 11.87
N ARG A 28 -1.40 -14.53 11.73
CA ARG A 28 -2.33 -13.90 12.70
C ARG A 28 -3.66 -14.62 12.82
N ALA A 29 -4.05 -15.39 11.80
CA ALA A 29 -5.26 -16.20 11.81
C ALA A 29 -5.06 -17.59 12.44
N ALA A 30 -3.83 -18.00 12.72
CA ALA A 30 -3.56 -19.24 13.43
C ALA A 30 -3.89 -19.09 14.93
N ARG A 31 -4.16 -20.22 15.59
CA ARG A 31 -4.56 -20.25 17.00
C ARG A 31 -3.36 -19.79 17.86
N GLN A 32 -3.55 -18.71 18.61
CA GLN A 32 -2.47 -18.09 19.40
C GLN A 32 -2.32 -18.64 20.82
N ILE A 33 -3.19 -19.56 21.29
CA ILE A 33 -3.19 -20.06 22.68
C ILE A 33 -3.49 -21.57 22.75
N GLY A 34 -2.64 -22.32 23.46
CA GLY A 34 -2.72 -23.76 23.77
C GLY A 34 -1.36 -24.47 23.74
N ASP A 35 -1.26 -25.70 24.24
CA ASP A 35 -0.02 -26.51 24.22
C ASP A 35 0.44 -26.90 22.79
N ASP A 36 -0.45 -26.73 21.79
CA ASP A 36 -0.20 -26.93 20.35
C ASP A 36 -0.34 -25.60 19.56
N THR A 37 0.38 -24.54 19.93
CA THR A 37 0.36 -23.29 19.17
C THR A 37 1.10 -23.43 17.83
N THR A 38 0.36 -23.51 16.73
CA THR A 38 0.88 -23.57 15.34
C THR A 38 0.82 -22.20 14.65
N ASN A 39 1.30 -21.15 15.30
CA ASN A 39 1.38 -19.83 14.67
C ASN A 39 2.47 -19.78 13.58
N GLU A 40 3.45 -20.66 13.67
CA GLU A 40 4.40 -20.99 12.60
C GLU A 40 3.69 -21.79 11.49
N VAL A 41 3.70 -21.24 10.28
CA VAL A 41 3.09 -21.86 9.09
C VAL A 41 4.11 -21.95 7.97
N LYS A 42 4.06 -23.04 7.19
CA LYS A 42 4.92 -23.23 6.02
C LYS A 42 4.41 -22.41 4.82
N PRO A 43 5.30 -21.94 3.92
CA PRO A 43 4.90 -21.24 2.69
C PRO A 43 3.84 -22.00 1.88
N GLU A 44 3.96 -23.32 1.75
CA GLU A 44 2.99 -24.17 1.04
C GLU A 44 1.57 -24.09 1.63
N ILE A 45 1.44 -24.03 2.96
CA ILE A 45 0.15 -23.88 3.65
C ILE A 45 -0.44 -22.50 3.36
N CYS A 46 0.38 -21.45 3.47
CA CYS A 46 -0.04 -20.08 3.15
C CYS A 46 -0.39 -19.89 1.67
N PHE A 47 0.30 -20.60 0.78
CA PHE A 47 0.02 -20.60 -0.65
C PHE A 47 -1.34 -21.23 -0.93
N ASN A 48 -1.67 -22.33 -0.28
CA ASN A 48 -2.96 -23.00 -0.47
C ASN A 48 -4.12 -22.39 0.33
N CYS A 49 -3.83 -21.55 1.33
CA CYS A 49 -4.83 -20.90 2.18
C CYS A 49 -5.81 -20.02 1.37
N PRO A 50 -7.15 -20.22 1.51
CA PRO A 50 -8.15 -19.41 0.82
C PRO A 50 -8.05 -17.89 1.08
N ALA A 51 -7.73 -17.49 2.32
CA ALA A 51 -7.55 -16.07 2.64
C ALA A 51 -6.32 -15.48 1.94
N GLY A 52 -5.21 -16.23 1.89
CA GLY A 52 -4.00 -15.85 1.15
C GLY A 52 -4.25 -15.78 -0.35
N LYS A 53 -4.99 -16.75 -0.93
CA LYS A 53 -5.38 -16.72 -2.35
C LYS A 53 -6.22 -15.50 -2.69
N ILE A 54 -7.21 -15.16 -1.87
CA ILE A 54 -8.02 -13.95 -2.08
C ILE A 54 -7.13 -12.69 -2.06
N PHE A 55 -6.18 -12.61 -1.14
CA PHE A 55 -5.25 -11.49 -1.11
C PHE A 55 -4.36 -11.43 -2.37
N ARG A 56 -3.77 -12.55 -2.78
CA ARG A 56 -2.84 -12.62 -3.92
C ARG A 56 -3.48 -12.64 -5.30
N GLU A 57 -4.74 -13.03 -5.43
CA GLU A 57 -5.46 -13.04 -6.70
C GLU A 57 -6.36 -11.81 -6.87
N ILE A 58 -6.93 -11.30 -5.77
CA ILE A 58 -7.99 -10.28 -5.80
C ILE A 58 -7.54 -8.98 -5.10
N GLY A 59 -6.49 -9.03 -4.27
CA GLY A 59 -6.02 -7.87 -3.50
C GLY A 59 -6.87 -7.55 -2.27
N CYS A 60 -7.80 -8.43 -1.89
CA CYS A 60 -8.74 -8.18 -0.81
C CYS A 60 -8.25 -8.76 0.52
N ASP A 61 -8.08 -7.87 1.49
CA ASP A 61 -7.67 -8.11 2.87
C ASP A 61 -8.83 -7.92 3.87
N ALA A 62 -10.04 -7.67 3.38
CA ALA A 62 -11.24 -7.58 4.21
C ALA A 62 -11.72 -8.95 4.74
N ILE A 63 -11.02 -10.03 4.40
CA ILE A 63 -11.41 -11.39 4.72
C ILE A 63 -10.74 -11.85 6.01
N SER A 64 -11.56 -12.33 6.93
CA SER A 64 -11.12 -13.07 8.11
C SER A 64 -11.45 -14.55 7.94
N PRO A 65 -10.48 -15.45 8.12
CA PRO A 65 -10.77 -16.86 8.28
C PRO A 65 -11.32 -17.12 9.69
N LYS A 66 -12.07 -18.22 9.86
CA LYS A 66 -12.48 -18.85 11.12
C LYS A 66 -12.71 -17.87 12.29
N ILE A 67 -13.94 -17.40 12.48
CA ILE A 67 -14.28 -16.46 13.56
C ILE A 67 -14.95 -17.21 14.71
N ARG A 68 -14.42 -17.02 15.93
CA ARG A 68 -15.06 -17.49 17.19
C ARG A 68 -15.54 -16.29 17.98
N ILE A 69 -16.83 -16.26 18.32
CA ILE A 69 -17.42 -15.23 19.17
C ILE A 69 -17.67 -15.85 20.54
N TYR A 70 -17.03 -15.30 21.56
CA TYR A 70 -17.22 -15.73 22.95
C TYR A 70 -18.36 -14.94 23.58
N GLY A 71 -19.25 -15.65 24.29
CA GLY A 71 -20.27 -15.02 25.12
C GLY A 71 -19.68 -14.54 26.44
N HIS A 72 -20.53 -14.03 27.33
CA HIS A 72 -20.14 -13.62 28.69
C HIS A 72 -19.55 -14.79 29.50
N SER A 73 -19.93 -16.03 29.17
CA SER A 73 -19.24 -17.25 29.56
C SER A 73 -18.07 -17.51 28.61
N LEU A 74 -16.90 -17.90 29.12
CA LEU A 74 -15.69 -18.29 28.35
C LEU A 74 -15.87 -19.41 27.31
N SER A 75 -17.09 -19.89 27.06
CA SER A 75 -17.45 -20.78 25.97
C SER A 75 -17.85 -19.98 24.71
N PRO A 76 -17.38 -20.37 23.52
CA PRO A 76 -17.78 -19.72 22.27
C PRO A 76 -19.28 -19.91 22.04
N PHE A 77 -20.01 -18.81 21.89
CA PHE A 77 -21.44 -18.82 21.62
C PHE A 77 -21.72 -19.04 20.12
N PHE A 78 -20.78 -18.66 19.25
CA PHE A 78 -20.92 -18.78 17.80
C PHE A 78 -19.57 -19.05 17.13
N ASN A 79 -19.55 -20.00 16.18
CA ASN A 79 -18.34 -20.37 15.43
C ASN A 79 -18.65 -20.28 13.93
N ILE A 80 -17.92 -19.43 13.21
CA ILE A 80 -17.96 -19.32 11.76
C ILE A 80 -16.75 -20.10 11.23
N GLU A 81 -17.01 -21.25 10.62
CA GLU A 81 -15.93 -22.11 10.09
C GLU A 81 -15.52 -21.73 8.67
N THR A 82 -16.30 -20.88 8.00
CA THR A 82 -16.03 -20.37 6.65
C THR A 82 -15.25 -19.05 6.66
N LEU A 83 -14.80 -18.60 5.49
CA LEU A 83 -14.30 -17.23 5.35
C LEU A 83 -15.44 -16.23 5.58
N PHE A 84 -15.13 -15.13 6.27
CA PHE A 84 -16.08 -14.05 6.55
C PHE A 84 -15.54 -12.72 6.01
N CYS A 85 -16.38 -11.99 5.28
CA CYS A 85 -16.07 -10.64 4.81
C CYS A 85 -16.43 -9.62 5.88
N ASN A 86 -15.43 -8.93 6.43
CA ASN A 86 -15.61 -7.95 7.49
C ASN A 86 -16.33 -6.68 7.02
N ILE A 87 -16.34 -6.40 5.72
CA ILE A 87 -17.02 -5.23 5.13
C ILE A 87 -18.47 -5.56 4.79
N ARG A 88 -18.70 -6.66 4.05
CA ARG A 88 -20.07 -7.08 3.66
C ARG A 88 -20.83 -7.78 4.77
N LYS A 89 -20.18 -8.07 5.91
CA LYS A 89 -20.75 -8.75 7.08
C LYS A 89 -21.44 -10.07 6.71
N ARG A 90 -20.80 -10.88 5.87
CA ARG A 90 -21.32 -12.19 5.45
C ARG A 90 -20.23 -13.21 5.20
N ASN A 91 -20.62 -14.48 5.22
CA ASN A 91 -19.80 -15.58 4.73
C ASN A 91 -19.46 -15.38 3.25
N THR A 92 -18.25 -15.77 2.87
CA THR A 92 -17.73 -15.56 1.52
C THR A 92 -16.78 -16.68 1.08
N ASN A 93 -16.38 -16.64 -0.18
CA ASN A 93 -15.41 -17.54 -0.80
C ASN A 93 -14.71 -16.79 -1.93
N ILE A 94 -13.73 -17.46 -2.56
CA ILE A 94 -12.94 -16.84 -3.63
C ILE A 94 -13.79 -16.42 -4.83
N ASP A 95 -14.78 -17.23 -5.23
CA ASP A 95 -15.65 -16.94 -6.38
C ASP A 95 -16.51 -15.69 -6.16
N TYR A 96 -17.04 -15.54 -4.94
CA TYR A 96 -17.75 -14.34 -4.55
C TYR A 96 -16.83 -13.11 -4.55
N CYS A 97 -15.61 -13.25 -4.02
CA CYS A 97 -14.66 -12.15 -3.99
C CYS A 97 -14.24 -11.71 -5.41
N ARG A 98 -14.12 -12.63 -6.37
CA ARG A 98 -13.76 -12.31 -7.78
C ARG A 98 -14.80 -11.42 -8.47
N SER A 99 -16.06 -11.56 -8.09
CA SER A 99 -17.18 -10.78 -8.63
C SER A 99 -17.62 -9.63 -7.72
N CYS A 100 -16.92 -9.43 -6.59
CA CYS A 100 -17.27 -8.40 -5.63
C CYS A 100 -16.71 -7.04 -6.07
N GLY A 101 -17.55 -6.01 -6.10
CA GLY A 101 -17.12 -4.62 -6.36
C GLY A 101 -16.27 -3.98 -5.25
N LEU A 102 -15.66 -4.77 -4.37
CA LEU A 102 -14.58 -4.32 -3.47
C LEU A 102 -13.20 -4.64 -4.05
N ALA A 103 -13.13 -5.43 -5.13
CA ALA A 103 -11.89 -5.79 -5.79
C ALA A 103 -11.33 -4.56 -6.51
N THR A 104 -10.09 -4.21 -6.20
CA THR A 104 -9.35 -3.19 -6.92
C THR A 104 -8.99 -3.71 -8.31
N ALA A 105 -8.91 -2.83 -9.32
CA ALA A 105 -8.42 -3.24 -10.63
C ALA A 105 -7.03 -3.89 -10.52
N GLU A 106 -6.79 -4.91 -11.34
CA GLU A 106 -5.55 -5.68 -11.31
C GLU A 106 -4.30 -4.80 -11.51
N THR A 107 -4.39 -3.82 -12.40
CA THR A 107 -3.34 -2.85 -12.67
C THR A 107 -3.00 -2.01 -11.44
N THR A 108 -4.03 -1.45 -10.79
CA THR A 108 -3.89 -0.68 -9.54
C THR A 108 -3.25 -1.51 -8.44
N ARG A 109 -3.71 -2.75 -8.28
CA ARG A 109 -3.15 -3.70 -7.32
C ARG A 109 -1.65 -3.94 -7.54
N GLN A 110 -1.23 -4.20 -8.79
CA GLN A 110 0.18 -4.41 -9.12
C GLN A 110 1.05 -3.17 -8.86
N ILE A 111 0.56 -1.98 -9.25
CA ILE A 111 1.27 -0.71 -9.03
C ILE A 111 1.46 -0.47 -7.52
N VAL A 112 0.40 -0.60 -6.74
CA VAL A 112 0.42 -0.38 -5.30
C VAL A 112 1.29 -1.43 -4.59
N SER A 113 1.15 -2.72 -4.93
CA SER A 113 1.99 -3.78 -4.35
C SER A 113 3.47 -3.60 -4.66
N THR A 114 3.82 -3.15 -5.87
CA THR A 114 5.21 -2.85 -6.22
C THR A 114 5.77 -1.72 -5.34
N ALA A 115 5.03 -0.63 -5.18
CA ALA A 115 5.44 0.48 -4.31
C ALA A 115 5.57 0.04 -2.84
N ARG A 116 4.60 -0.75 -2.33
CA ARG A 116 4.65 -1.32 -0.98
C ARG A 116 5.89 -2.17 -0.74
N GLY A 117 6.24 -3.03 -1.70
CA GLY A 117 7.45 -3.87 -1.63
C GLY A 117 8.71 -3.02 -1.44
N LEU A 118 8.87 -1.97 -2.24
CA LEU A 118 9.99 -1.03 -2.13
C LEU A 118 9.99 -0.28 -0.79
N PHE A 119 8.82 0.06 -0.24
CA PHE A 119 8.76 0.72 1.07
C PHE A 119 9.24 -0.18 2.20
N VAL A 120 8.91 -1.47 2.14
CA VAL A 120 9.38 -2.45 3.12
C VAL A 120 10.88 -2.69 2.95
N GLU A 121 11.31 -2.99 1.73
CA GLU A 121 12.70 -3.31 1.39
C GLU A 121 13.69 -2.20 1.79
N HIS A 122 13.29 -0.94 1.58
CA HIS A 122 14.14 0.21 1.87
C HIS A 122 13.71 0.98 3.13
N GLU A 123 12.88 0.38 3.98
CA GLU A 123 12.50 0.90 5.31
C GLU A 123 11.80 2.28 5.29
N PHE A 124 11.00 2.58 4.27
CA PHE A 124 10.16 3.78 4.20
C PHE A 124 8.84 3.57 4.97
N TYR A 125 8.94 3.36 6.29
CA TYR A 125 7.81 2.94 7.14
C TYR A 125 6.62 3.91 7.14
N SER A 126 6.87 5.23 7.14
CA SER A 126 5.79 6.24 7.09
C SER A 126 5.00 6.15 5.77
N ALA A 127 5.70 6.06 4.64
CA ALA A 127 5.10 5.87 3.34
C ALA A 127 4.32 4.55 3.24
N TYR A 128 4.87 3.46 3.79
CA TYR A 128 4.18 2.18 3.88
C TYR A 128 2.84 2.29 4.62
N GLN A 129 2.81 2.98 5.75
CA GLN A 129 1.55 3.16 6.49
C GLN A 129 0.53 4.01 5.73
N ASP A 130 0.99 5.06 5.04
CA ASP A 130 0.10 5.93 4.28
C ASP A 130 -0.49 5.22 3.05
N ILE A 131 0.30 4.43 2.33
CA ILE A 131 -0.21 3.66 1.19
C ILE A 131 -1.18 2.56 1.62
N GLU A 132 -0.96 1.91 2.77
CA GLU A 132 -1.91 0.93 3.31
C GLU A 132 -3.25 1.57 3.65
N ARG A 133 -3.22 2.73 4.31
CA ARG A 133 -4.44 3.50 4.60
C ARG A 133 -5.14 3.95 3.32
N ALA A 134 -4.39 4.33 2.27
CA ALA A 134 -4.96 4.69 0.98
C ALA A 134 -5.65 3.48 0.32
N ARG A 135 -5.00 2.32 0.30
CA ARG A 135 -5.53 1.07 -0.25
C ARG A 135 -6.82 0.63 0.47
N GLU A 136 -6.82 0.68 1.80
CA GLU A 136 -8.00 0.37 2.60
C GLU A 136 -9.14 1.35 2.36
N ALA A 137 -8.84 2.65 2.29
CA ALA A 137 -9.83 3.68 2.01
C ALA A 137 -10.48 3.47 0.63
N PHE A 138 -9.66 3.18 -0.38
CA PHE A 138 -10.13 2.95 -1.75
C PHE A 138 -11.08 1.76 -1.83
N ARG A 139 -10.64 0.61 -1.27
CA ARG A 139 -11.46 -0.60 -1.15
C ARG A 139 -12.78 -0.34 -0.44
N ASN A 140 -12.79 0.52 0.57
CA ASN A 140 -13.98 0.84 1.35
C ASN A 140 -14.90 1.88 0.68
N GLY A 141 -14.53 2.43 -0.47
CA GLY A 141 -15.27 3.52 -1.14
C GLY A 141 -15.06 4.91 -0.53
N ASN A 142 -14.07 5.08 0.35
CA ASN A 142 -13.70 6.36 0.96
C ASN A 142 -12.70 7.08 0.06
N PHE A 143 -13.18 7.57 -1.08
CA PHE A 143 -12.36 8.11 -2.17
C PHE A 143 -11.65 9.44 -1.81
N ASP A 144 -12.26 10.26 -0.97
CA ASP A 144 -11.65 11.48 -0.38
C ASP A 144 -10.40 11.15 0.47
N ASN A 145 -10.55 10.16 1.35
CA ASN A 145 -9.47 9.70 2.21
C ASN A 145 -8.41 8.97 1.39
N THR A 146 -8.80 8.27 0.32
CA THR A 146 -7.85 7.65 -0.63
C THR A 146 -6.90 8.70 -1.21
N ILE A 147 -7.43 9.81 -1.73
CA ILE A 147 -6.62 10.90 -2.30
C ILE A 147 -5.71 11.50 -1.23
N THR A 148 -6.27 11.81 -0.07
CA THR A 148 -5.52 12.39 1.05
C THR A 148 -4.34 11.51 1.45
N ARG A 149 -4.56 10.20 1.60
CA ARG A 149 -3.53 9.23 1.99
C ARG A 149 -2.52 8.95 0.87
N SER A 150 -2.94 9.00 -0.39
CA SER A 150 -2.04 8.89 -1.54
C SER A 150 -1.04 10.04 -1.59
N ILE A 151 -1.50 11.27 -1.34
CA ILE A 151 -0.64 12.46 -1.30
C ILE A 151 0.28 12.40 -0.07
N ALA A 152 -0.25 12.00 1.09
CA ALA A 152 0.56 11.80 2.29
C ALA A 152 1.67 10.76 2.08
N CYS A 153 1.38 9.65 1.37
CA CYS A 153 2.38 8.66 0.99
C CYS A 153 3.53 9.29 0.19
N LEU A 154 3.20 10.08 -0.86
CA LEU A 154 4.22 10.75 -1.67
C LEU A 154 5.05 11.75 -0.85
N GLU A 155 4.39 12.54 0.01
CA GLU A 155 5.07 13.45 0.94
C GLU A 155 6.00 12.70 1.90
N SER A 156 5.54 11.59 2.47
CA SER A 156 6.31 10.72 3.37
C SER A 156 7.57 10.18 2.68
N VAL A 157 7.48 9.71 1.44
CA VAL A 157 8.65 9.26 0.66
C VAL A 157 9.66 10.39 0.50
N MET A 158 9.21 11.56 0.04
CA MET A 158 10.09 12.72 -0.17
C MET A 158 10.75 13.19 1.13
N ARG A 159 10.01 13.24 2.25
CA ARG A 159 10.54 13.61 3.56
C ARG A 159 11.61 12.63 4.05
N VAL A 160 11.39 11.32 3.88
CA VAL A 160 12.37 10.30 4.25
C VAL A 160 13.66 10.44 3.42
N CYS A 161 13.57 10.76 2.12
CA CYS A 161 14.75 11.07 1.30
C CYS A 161 15.53 12.28 1.85
N HIS A 162 14.83 13.36 2.17
CA HIS A 162 15.43 14.55 2.78
C HIS A 162 16.14 14.24 4.10
N GLU A 163 15.45 13.56 5.01
CA GLU A 163 15.97 13.16 6.31
C GLU A 163 17.24 12.29 6.19
N ARG A 164 17.20 11.25 5.35
CA ARG A 164 18.32 10.33 5.17
C ARG A 164 19.53 10.95 4.47
N LEU A 165 19.34 12.01 3.68
CA LEU A 165 20.43 12.79 3.06
C LEU A 165 20.90 13.96 3.93
N GLY A 166 20.33 14.15 5.13
CA GLY A 166 20.62 15.29 5.99
C GLY A 166 20.24 16.65 5.38
N GLN A 167 19.29 16.67 4.45
CA GLN A 167 18.85 17.87 3.73
C GLN A 167 17.57 18.42 4.37
N PRO A 168 17.47 19.73 4.63
CA PRO A 168 16.27 20.32 5.20
C PRO A 168 15.09 20.19 4.24
N THR A 169 13.90 19.90 4.77
CA THR A 169 12.66 20.02 3.98
C THR A 169 12.35 21.51 3.75
N PRO A 170 11.75 21.88 2.61
CA PRO A 170 11.36 23.27 2.37
C PRO A 170 10.39 23.79 3.44
N SER A 171 10.46 25.09 3.73
CA SER A 171 9.61 25.77 4.72
C SER A 171 8.15 25.89 4.29
N ALA A 172 7.89 25.90 2.98
CA ALA A 172 6.56 25.95 2.42
C ALA A 172 5.88 24.57 2.54
N LYS A 173 4.63 24.57 3.03
CA LYS A 173 3.87 23.34 3.38
C LYS A 173 3.28 22.60 2.17
N GLN A 174 3.59 23.00 0.94
CA GLN A 174 2.98 22.41 -0.25
C GLN A 174 3.80 21.24 -0.78
N VAL A 175 3.10 20.21 -1.26
CA VAL A 175 3.72 19.03 -1.88
C VAL A 175 4.60 19.37 -3.09
N THR A 176 4.28 20.46 -3.80
CA THR A 176 5.02 20.97 -4.96
C THR A 176 6.42 21.44 -4.62
N ASP A 177 6.57 22.15 -3.49
CA ASP A 177 7.85 22.66 -3.02
C ASP A 177 8.73 21.50 -2.57
N LEU A 178 8.13 20.53 -1.88
CA LEU A 178 8.80 19.29 -1.49
C LEU A 178 9.26 18.47 -2.72
N TRP A 179 8.45 18.40 -3.78
CA TRP A 179 8.85 17.74 -5.04
C TRP A 179 10.00 18.45 -5.75
N LYS A 180 9.96 19.78 -5.87
CA LYS A 180 11.07 20.57 -6.42
C LYS A 180 12.37 20.32 -5.67
N SER A 181 12.30 20.35 -4.33
CA SER A 181 13.47 20.13 -3.49
C SER A 181 13.98 18.69 -3.60
N THR A 182 13.08 17.71 -3.62
CA THR A 182 13.42 16.29 -3.79
C THR A 182 14.11 16.04 -5.13
N ARG A 183 13.59 16.58 -6.23
CA ARG A 183 14.24 16.46 -7.56
C ARG A 183 15.68 16.96 -7.55
N LYS A 184 15.93 18.06 -6.82
CA LYS A 184 17.26 18.67 -6.70
C LYS A 184 18.20 17.80 -5.88
N ILE A 185 17.80 17.36 -4.69
CA ILE A 185 18.69 16.56 -3.82
C ILE A 185 18.94 15.14 -4.37
N LEU A 186 18.03 14.65 -5.21
CA LEU A 186 18.16 13.35 -5.88
C LEU A 186 18.76 13.46 -7.29
N ASN A 187 19.27 14.63 -7.67
CA ASN A 187 19.88 14.88 -8.97
C ASN A 187 19.07 14.29 -10.14
N PHE A 188 17.76 14.54 -10.19
CA PHE A 188 16.89 13.98 -11.23
C PHE A 188 17.31 14.39 -12.65
N GLU A 189 18.00 15.53 -12.79
CA GLU A 189 18.52 16.02 -14.06
C GLU A 189 19.65 15.15 -14.62
N GLU A 190 20.38 14.41 -13.76
CA GLU A 190 21.43 13.47 -14.19
C GLU A 190 20.87 12.13 -14.70
N LEU A 191 19.57 11.86 -14.53
CA LEU A 191 18.94 10.66 -15.08
C LEU A 191 18.98 10.63 -16.61
N ASP A 192 19.04 11.81 -17.23
CA ASP A 192 19.16 11.96 -18.67
C ASP A 192 20.05 13.17 -19.00
N PRO A 193 21.36 12.94 -19.21
CA PRO A 193 22.31 13.98 -19.59
C PRO A 193 21.97 14.67 -20.91
N SER A 194 21.14 14.07 -21.77
CA SER A 194 20.71 14.69 -23.04
C SER A 194 19.68 15.80 -22.83
N GLY A 195 19.05 15.87 -21.65
CA GLY A 195 17.96 16.81 -21.34
C GLY A 195 16.62 16.48 -22.00
N SER A 196 16.52 15.39 -22.75
CA SER A 196 15.31 14.97 -23.46
C SER A 196 14.12 14.69 -22.52
N THR A 197 14.38 14.26 -21.28
CA THR A 197 13.35 14.00 -20.27
C THR A 197 12.92 15.23 -19.47
N GLN A 198 13.57 16.39 -19.64
CA GLN A 198 13.29 17.58 -18.81
C GLN A 198 11.84 18.06 -18.96
N SER A 199 11.28 18.00 -20.16
CA SER A 199 9.87 18.31 -20.41
C SER A 199 8.94 17.40 -19.60
N LEU A 200 9.22 16.09 -19.55
CA LEU A 200 8.45 15.14 -18.76
C LEU A 200 8.55 15.46 -17.26
N LEU A 201 9.74 15.71 -16.75
CA LEU A 201 9.94 16.06 -15.34
C LEU A 201 9.21 17.35 -14.94
N ASN A 202 9.09 18.30 -15.87
CA ASN A 202 8.30 19.51 -15.68
C ASN A 202 6.79 19.24 -15.74
N SER A 203 6.33 18.33 -16.60
CA SER A 203 4.93 17.88 -16.58
C SER A 203 4.58 17.18 -15.26
N LEU A 204 5.49 16.38 -14.69
CA LEU A 204 5.28 15.75 -13.38
C LEU A 204 5.15 16.77 -12.26
N TYR A 205 5.81 17.92 -12.34
CA TYR A 205 5.58 19.02 -11.41
C TYR A 205 4.11 19.48 -11.45
N GLY A 206 3.53 19.64 -12.64
CA GLY A 206 2.11 19.98 -12.80
C GLY A 206 1.18 18.91 -12.21
N VAL A 207 1.50 17.63 -12.42
CA VAL A 207 0.75 16.51 -11.83
C VAL A 207 0.80 16.57 -10.30
N VAL A 208 1.97 16.73 -9.71
CA VAL A 208 2.13 16.84 -8.24
C VAL A 208 1.39 18.07 -7.70
N SER A 209 1.42 19.18 -8.43
CA SER A 209 0.68 20.39 -8.07
C SER A 209 -0.83 20.16 -8.04
N ASN A 210 -1.37 19.51 -9.06
CA ASN A 210 -2.80 19.24 -9.13
C ASN A 210 -3.22 18.19 -8.09
N LEU A 211 -2.40 17.17 -7.83
CA LEU A 211 -2.62 16.24 -6.71
C LEU A 211 -2.68 17.01 -5.38
N GLY A 212 -1.73 17.92 -5.11
CA GLY A 212 -1.75 18.76 -3.92
C GLY A 212 -3.00 19.64 -3.82
N GLY A 213 -3.43 20.21 -4.95
CA GLY A 213 -4.67 20.99 -5.06
C GLY A 213 -5.91 20.18 -4.70
N MET A 214 -5.99 18.92 -5.16
CA MET A 214 -7.09 18.02 -4.82
C MET A 214 -7.24 17.82 -3.31
N ARG A 215 -6.15 17.77 -2.53
CA ARG A 215 -6.24 17.70 -1.06
C ARG A 215 -6.90 18.94 -0.47
N ASN A 216 -6.62 20.13 -1.00
CA ASN A 216 -7.17 21.37 -0.48
C ASN A 216 -8.63 21.55 -0.94
N GLU A 217 -8.95 21.25 -2.19
CA GLU A 217 -10.30 21.40 -2.72
C GLU A 217 -11.26 20.32 -2.18
N LEU A 218 -10.77 19.10 -1.98
CA LEU A 218 -11.59 17.96 -1.54
C LEU A 218 -11.48 17.69 -0.03
N GLY A 219 -10.38 18.09 0.61
CA GLY A 219 -10.14 17.92 2.05
C GLY A 219 -10.48 19.15 2.89
N ASP A 220 -10.43 20.36 2.32
CA ASP A 220 -10.71 21.63 3.00
C ASP A 220 -12.14 22.15 2.73
N ALA A 221 -13.06 21.22 2.40
CA ALA A 221 -14.49 21.41 2.57
C ALA A 221 -14.78 21.55 4.07
N HIS A 222 -14.48 22.74 4.61
CA HIS A 222 -14.82 23.19 5.94
C HIS A 222 -16.26 22.82 6.26
N GLY A 223 -16.45 21.84 7.14
CA GLY A 223 -17.68 21.54 7.83
C GLY A 223 -18.90 21.28 6.94
N ARG A 224 -19.25 20.00 6.73
CA ARG A 224 -20.63 19.52 6.56
C ARG A 224 -21.58 20.53 5.86
N GLY A 225 -21.33 20.84 4.60
CA GLY A 225 -22.39 21.25 3.69
C GLY A 225 -23.12 19.99 3.23
N VAL A 226 -24.45 20.03 3.17
CA VAL A 226 -25.41 18.92 3.03
C VAL A 226 -25.03 17.83 1.99
N ILE A 227 -24.16 18.10 1.02
CA ILE A 227 -23.66 17.13 0.03
C ILE A 227 -22.19 17.44 -0.29
N SER A 228 -21.25 16.57 0.11
CA SER A 228 -19.87 16.61 -0.39
C SER A 228 -19.87 16.17 -1.87
N PRO A 229 -19.14 16.82 -2.79
CA PRO A 229 -19.07 16.37 -4.17
C PRO A 229 -18.53 14.94 -4.19
N ALA A 230 -19.33 14.02 -4.74
CA ALA A 230 -18.95 12.61 -4.84
C ALA A 230 -17.71 12.48 -5.72
N ILE A 231 -16.55 12.22 -5.12
CA ILE A 231 -15.33 11.89 -5.84
C ILE A 231 -15.56 10.55 -6.53
N SER A 232 -15.28 10.47 -7.82
CA SER A 232 -15.43 9.22 -8.55
C SER A 232 -14.29 8.24 -8.21
N GLU A 233 -14.62 6.95 -8.24
CA GLU A 233 -13.64 5.86 -8.06
C GLU A 233 -12.43 6.04 -8.97
N ASN A 234 -12.65 6.33 -10.26
CA ASN A 234 -11.59 6.52 -11.24
C ASN A 234 -10.59 7.63 -10.86
N ILE A 235 -11.05 8.70 -10.19
CA ILE A 235 -10.18 9.80 -9.77
C ILE A 235 -9.36 9.41 -8.53
N ALA A 236 -9.97 8.70 -7.58
CA ALA A 236 -9.24 8.16 -6.44
C ALA A 236 -8.22 7.08 -6.87
N GLU A 237 -8.59 6.26 -7.84
CA GLU A 237 -7.72 5.25 -8.44
C GLU A 237 -6.53 5.89 -9.16
N LEU A 238 -6.78 6.94 -9.95
CA LEU A 238 -5.72 7.71 -10.59
C LEU A 238 -4.76 8.32 -9.56
N ALA A 239 -5.28 8.86 -8.45
CA ALA A 239 -4.46 9.45 -7.40
C ALA A 239 -3.54 8.43 -6.73
N ILE A 240 -4.06 7.27 -6.31
CA ILE A 240 -3.25 6.23 -5.66
C ILE A 240 -2.22 5.64 -6.64
N ASN A 241 -2.59 5.43 -7.90
CA ASN A 241 -1.67 4.93 -8.93
C ASN A 241 -0.54 5.92 -9.23
N THR A 242 -0.88 7.20 -9.36
CA THR A 242 0.09 8.26 -9.63
C THR A 242 1.06 8.43 -8.46
N ALA A 243 0.54 8.50 -7.22
CA ALA A 243 1.38 8.60 -6.03
C ALA A 243 2.32 7.40 -5.87
N SER A 244 1.83 6.18 -6.12
CA SER A 244 2.63 4.95 -6.06
C SER A 244 3.72 4.92 -7.13
N THR A 245 3.40 5.35 -8.35
CA THR A 245 4.35 5.41 -9.47
C THR A 245 5.46 6.44 -9.22
N LEU A 246 5.08 7.64 -8.76
CA LEU A 246 6.05 8.68 -8.39
C LEU A 246 6.93 8.27 -7.23
N SER A 247 6.35 7.65 -6.20
CA SER A 247 7.10 7.11 -5.06
C SER A 247 8.13 6.08 -5.49
N THR A 248 7.75 5.19 -6.42
CA THR A 248 8.64 4.16 -6.98
C THR A 248 9.86 4.77 -7.67
N VAL A 249 9.69 5.81 -8.51
CA VAL A 249 10.83 6.44 -9.19
C VAL A 249 11.75 7.19 -8.22
N ILE A 250 11.18 7.86 -7.20
CA ILE A 250 11.94 8.57 -6.17
C ILE A 250 12.83 7.60 -5.39
N ILE A 251 12.27 6.48 -4.91
CA ILE A 251 13.02 5.50 -4.11
C ILE A 251 14.12 4.85 -4.94
N ARG A 252 13.81 4.44 -6.17
CA ARG A 252 14.82 3.86 -7.07
C ARG A 252 15.98 4.82 -7.31
N ARG A 253 15.70 6.10 -7.58
CA ARG A 253 16.75 7.11 -7.75
C ARG A 253 17.55 7.33 -6.45
N PHE A 254 16.87 7.41 -5.31
CA PHE A 254 17.53 7.55 -4.01
C PHE A 254 18.50 6.39 -3.74
N ASN A 255 18.12 5.16 -4.05
CA ASN A 255 18.99 4.00 -3.87
C ASN A 255 20.16 3.99 -4.87
N GLN A 256 19.94 4.36 -6.13
CA GLN A 256 21.03 4.51 -7.11
C GLN A 256 22.12 5.47 -6.61
N LEU A 257 21.73 6.59 -5.99
CA LEU A 257 22.70 7.55 -5.44
C LEU A 257 23.47 6.97 -4.25
N LYS A 258 22.84 6.15 -3.40
CA LYS A 258 23.52 5.46 -2.30
C LYS A 258 24.55 4.44 -2.80
N GLU A 259 24.20 3.68 -3.84
CA GLU A 259 25.11 2.71 -4.45
C GLU A 259 26.35 3.39 -5.03
N ILE A 260 26.18 4.52 -5.71
CA ILE A 260 27.29 5.32 -6.23
C ILE A 260 28.21 5.81 -5.10
N GLN A 261 27.64 6.29 -3.99
CA GLN A 261 28.40 6.76 -2.83
C GLN A 261 29.14 5.64 -2.07
N HIS A 262 28.67 4.39 -2.16
CA HIS A 262 29.28 3.24 -1.48
C HIS A 262 30.21 2.41 -2.38
N GLY A 263 30.17 2.61 -3.71
CA GLY A 263 31.05 1.95 -4.68
C GLY A 263 32.43 2.60 -4.84
N ASP A 264 32.69 3.73 -4.19
CA ASP A 264 33.96 4.47 -4.23
C ASP A 264 34.93 4.10 -3.07
N HIS A 265 34.81 2.88 -2.53
CA HIS A 265 35.71 2.33 -1.50
C HIS A 265 36.31 0.98 -1.90
#